data_AF-A0A1Z3HLS1-F1
#
_entry.id   AF-A0A1Z3HLS1-F1
#
_cell.length_a   1.000
_cell.length_b   1.000
_cell.length_c   1.000
_cell.angle_alpha   90.00
_cell.angle_beta   90.00
_cell.angle_gamma   90.00
#
_symmetry.space_group_name_H-M   'P 1'
#
loop_
_entity.id
_entity.type
_entity.pdbx_description
1 polymer ?
#
loop_
_entity_poly.entity_id
_entity_poly.type
_entity_poly.pdbx_seq_one_letter_code
_entity_poly.pdbx_strand_id
1 'polypeptide(L)'
;MSRTHLVAYGLIAGVTPVLVLVNSLLGPARMSSMSVQRFRSMATSGQRLIQDPVDRLGVAYTVMSRASTSYPQARIVTEKGQLFLELYQPFTMPSQTPSLMLILDRAAVPRGEHPPLDDSVVLGELHASAGMQRYPIPESVEIRQYLSVMIWCPDLDAIMGYAPLTFAV
;
A
#
# COMPACT_ATOMS: atom_id res chain seq x y z
N MET A 1 -6.29 -25.46 -59.41
CA MET A 1 -7.56 -24.82 -59.00
C MET A 1 -7.22 -23.49 -58.34
N SER A 2 -7.82 -22.39 -58.82
CA SER A 2 -7.80 -21.00 -58.30
C SER A 2 -6.43 -20.27 -58.32
N ARG A 3 -6.10 -19.41 -59.30
CA ARG A 3 -6.67 -18.13 -59.78
C ARG A 3 -6.17 -16.92 -58.96
N THR A 4 -5.02 -16.40 -59.39
CA THR A 4 -4.41 -15.11 -59.04
C THR A 4 -5.28 -13.93 -59.49
N HIS A 5 -5.40 -12.92 -58.63
CA HIS A 5 -5.87 -11.58 -59.01
C HIS A 5 -4.74 -10.57 -58.81
N LEU A 6 -4.44 -9.86 -59.90
CA LEU A 6 -3.54 -8.72 -60.02
C LEU A 6 -4.36 -7.58 -60.66
N VAL A 7 -3.86 -6.34 -60.54
CA VAL A 7 -4.24 -5.11 -61.27
C VAL A 7 -5.28 -4.23 -60.55
N ALA A 8 -5.18 -2.90 -60.44
CA ALA A 8 -4.08 -1.93 -60.56
C ALA A 8 -4.58 -0.54 -60.09
N TYR A 9 -3.62 0.29 -59.68
CA TYR A 9 -3.50 1.76 -59.75
C TYR A 9 -4.71 2.66 -60.10
N GLY A 10 -4.86 3.71 -59.29
CA GLY A 10 -5.48 4.99 -59.66
C GLY A 10 -4.73 6.16 -59.03
N LEU A 11 -3.89 6.83 -59.82
CA LEU A 11 -3.26 8.14 -59.59
C LEU A 11 -4.31 9.24 -59.61
N ILE A 12 -4.29 10.18 -58.65
CA ILE A 12 -4.76 11.55 -58.90
C ILE A 12 -3.73 12.54 -58.36
N ALA A 13 -3.26 13.35 -59.29
CA ALA A 13 -2.26 14.40 -59.14
C ALA A 13 -2.84 15.68 -58.53
N GLY A 14 -1.98 16.39 -57.80
CA GLY A 14 -1.80 17.84 -57.89
C GLY A 14 -2.90 18.78 -57.35
N VAL A 15 -2.49 19.70 -56.49
CA VAL A 15 -2.46 21.17 -56.72
C VAL A 15 -2.43 21.87 -55.35
N THR A 16 -1.29 22.45 -55.01
CA THR A 16 -1.15 23.53 -54.03
C THR A 16 -1.77 24.82 -54.56
N PRO A 17 -2.36 25.65 -53.68
CA PRO A 17 -1.91 27.05 -53.63
C PRO A 17 -1.66 27.49 -52.18
N VAL A 18 -0.50 28.07 -51.88
CA VAL A 18 -0.14 29.50 -52.03
C VAL A 18 -0.71 30.38 -50.92
N LEU A 19 0.22 30.82 -50.06
CA LEU A 19 0.34 32.13 -49.42
C LEU A 19 -0.90 33.04 -49.44
N VAL A 20 -1.41 33.36 -48.25
CA VAL A 20 -2.05 34.65 -47.99
C VAL A 20 -1.09 35.49 -47.17
N LEU A 21 -0.48 36.47 -47.83
CA LEU A 21 0.19 37.60 -47.20
C LEU A 21 -0.66 38.84 -47.45
N VAL A 22 -0.45 39.86 -46.61
CA VAL A 22 -0.94 41.24 -46.67
C VAL A 22 -2.16 41.52 -45.77
N ASN A 23 -1.95 42.16 -44.62
CA ASN A 23 -1.88 43.63 -44.60
C ASN A 23 -1.19 44.18 -43.35
N SER A 24 -0.40 45.24 -43.56
CA SER A 24 0.36 45.99 -42.57
C SER A 24 -0.40 47.24 -42.11
N LEU A 25 0.07 47.80 -40.99
CA LEU A 25 0.05 49.22 -40.57
C LEU A 25 -0.96 49.68 -39.49
N LEU A 26 -0.38 49.83 -38.28
CA LEU A 26 -0.42 50.96 -37.32
C LEU A 26 -1.74 51.45 -36.69
N GLY A 27 -1.80 51.31 -35.35
CA GLY A 27 -2.57 52.16 -34.44
C GLY A 27 -2.48 51.67 -32.98
N PRO A 28 -2.15 52.52 -31.97
CA PRO A 28 -1.69 52.07 -30.66
C PRO A 28 -2.86 51.81 -29.71
N ALA A 29 -2.85 50.69 -29.00
CA ALA A 29 -3.77 50.51 -27.88
C ALA A 29 -3.17 49.66 -26.75
N ARG A 30 -2.90 50.36 -25.65
CA ARG A 30 -2.91 49.88 -24.26
C ARG A 30 -1.97 48.73 -23.91
N MET A 31 -0.83 49.13 -23.34
CA MET A 31 -0.05 48.32 -22.42
C MET A 31 -0.90 48.02 -21.17
N SER A 32 -1.66 46.94 -21.22
CA SER A 32 -2.27 46.34 -20.04
C SER A 32 -1.19 45.49 -19.37
N SER A 33 -0.79 45.89 -18.17
CA SER A 33 0.01 45.12 -17.21
C SER A 33 -0.42 43.66 -17.17
N MET A 34 0.25 42.78 -17.92
CA MET A 34 0.18 41.35 -17.67
C MET A 34 1.08 41.05 -16.48
N SER A 35 0.40 40.76 -15.38
CA SER A 35 0.95 40.14 -14.17
C SER A 35 2.04 39.13 -14.54
N VAL A 36 3.25 39.33 -14.02
CA VAL A 36 4.28 38.30 -13.97
C VAL A 36 3.69 37.14 -13.17
N GLN A 37 3.10 36.18 -13.88
CA GLN A 37 2.84 34.87 -13.31
C GLN A 37 4.21 34.31 -12.94
N ARG A 38 4.53 34.47 -11.65
CA ARG A 38 5.62 33.75 -10.99
C ARG A 38 5.57 32.33 -11.53
N PHE A 39 6.65 31.93 -12.22
CA PHE A 39 6.87 30.54 -12.56
C PHE A 39 6.71 29.74 -11.27
N ARG A 40 5.57 29.06 -11.13
CA ARG A 40 5.35 28.09 -10.07
C ARG A 40 6.30 26.96 -10.36
N SER A 41 7.37 26.92 -9.57
CA SER A 41 8.26 25.81 -9.28
C SER A 41 7.95 24.53 -10.08
N MET A 42 8.62 24.36 -11.23
CA MET A 42 8.86 23.03 -11.78
C MET A 42 9.93 22.36 -10.91
N ALA A 43 9.53 21.96 -9.71
CA ALA A 43 10.33 21.12 -8.82
C ALA A 43 9.43 19.99 -8.31
N THR A 44 8.85 19.22 -9.23
CA THR A 44 8.15 17.99 -8.86
C THR A 44 8.27 16.99 -10.00
N SER A 45 9.46 16.39 -10.13
CA SER A 45 9.61 15.12 -10.86
C SER A 45 10.89 14.35 -10.53
N GLY A 46 11.58 14.69 -9.42
CA GLY A 46 12.82 14.00 -9.03
C GLY A 46 12.67 12.99 -7.88
N GLN A 47 11.55 13.02 -7.13
CA GLN A 47 11.44 12.25 -5.88
C GLN A 47 10.55 10.99 -5.97
N ARG A 48 9.94 10.70 -7.11
CA ARG A 48 8.94 9.61 -7.20
C ARG A 48 9.50 8.24 -7.60
N LEU A 49 10.83 8.08 -7.70
CA LEU A 49 11.46 6.83 -8.15
C LEU A 49 12.30 6.14 -7.07
N ILE A 50 12.42 6.70 -5.86
CA ILE A 50 13.19 6.13 -4.74
C ILE A 50 12.36 6.05 -3.44
N GLN A 51 11.03 6.02 -3.55
CA GLN A 51 10.08 5.71 -2.48
C GLN A 51 9.02 4.77 -3.10
N ASP A 52 8.37 3.93 -2.32
CA ASP A 52 7.20 3.11 -2.71
C ASP A 52 7.39 1.74 -3.41
N PRO A 53 8.23 0.83 -2.90
CA PRO A 53 7.80 -0.56 -2.79
C PRO A 53 7.29 -0.90 -1.39
N VAL A 54 8.03 -0.51 -0.35
CA VAL A 54 7.76 -0.88 1.05
C VAL A 54 6.55 -0.14 1.62
N ASP A 55 6.44 1.16 1.37
CA ASP A 55 5.32 2.00 1.87
C ASP A 55 3.99 1.59 1.21
N ARG A 56 4.02 1.30 -0.10
CA ARG A 56 2.86 0.77 -0.83
C ARG A 56 2.42 -0.60 -0.34
N LEU A 57 3.38 -1.44 0.01
CA LEU A 57 3.11 -2.74 0.58
C LEU A 57 2.42 -2.55 1.94
N GLY A 58 3.02 -1.83 2.89
CA GLY A 58 2.46 -1.64 4.24
C GLY A 58 1.03 -1.04 4.26
N VAL A 59 0.75 -0.06 3.40
CA VAL A 59 -0.59 0.54 3.27
C VAL A 59 -1.58 -0.42 2.62
N ALA A 60 -1.19 -1.15 1.56
CA ALA A 60 -2.04 -2.18 0.96
C ALA A 60 -2.32 -3.35 1.94
N TYR A 61 -1.32 -3.75 2.74
CA TYR A 61 -1.41 -4.77 3.78
C TYR A 61 -2.42 -4.38 4.88
N THR A 62 -2.41 -3.11 5.30
CA THR A 62 -3.31 -2.58 6.35
C THR A 62 -4.78 -2.52 5.91
N VAL A 63 -5.06 -2.27 4.63
CA VAL A 63 -6.44 -2.20 4.12
C VAL A 63 -7.02 -3.61 3.89
N MET A 64 -6.21 -4.57 3.50
CA MET A 64 -6.66 -5.91 3.11
C MET A 64 -6.99 -6.82 4.30
N SER A 65 -6.41 -6.56 5.48
CA SER A 65 -6.62 -7.36 6.71
C SER A 65 -8.06 -7.35 7.24
N ARG A 66 -8.85 -6.31 6.99
CA ARG A 66 -10.24 -6.22 7.48
C ARG A 66 -11.25 -7.02 6.64
N ALA A 67 -10.87 -7.47 5.44
CA ALA A 67 -11.80 -8.04 4.47
C ALA A 67 -11.29 -9.28 3.71
N SER A 68 -10.07 -9.77 3.99
CA SER A 68 -9.44 -10.86 3.23
C SER A 68 -9.19 -12.11 4.06
N THR A 69 -9.52 -13.27 3.50
CA THR A 69 -9.18 -14.61 4.04
C THR A 69 -7.69 -14.93 3.92
N SER A 70 -6.84 -13.99 3.49
CA SER A 70 -5.39 -14.19 3.40
C SER A 70 -4.65 -13.78 4.67
N TYR A 71 -5.29 -13.08 5.62
CA TYR A 71 -4.69 -12.63 6.87
C TYR A 71 -5.23 -13.39 8.08
N PRO A 72 -4.42 -13.55 9.14
CA PRO A 72 -4.87 -14.23 10.33
C PRO A 72 -6.00 -13.44 10.99
N GLN A 73 -6.92 -14.18 11.59
CA GLN A 73 -7.74 -13.66 12.68
C GLN A 73 -7.06 -13.93 14.01
N ALA A 74 -7.41 -13.14 15.02
CA ALA A 74 -6.83 -13.24 16.34
C ALA A 74 -7.91 -13.27 17.42
N ARG A 75 -7.76 -14.18 18.38
CA ARG A 75 -8.61 -14.24 19.55
C ARG A 75 -7.83 -14.60 20.79
N ILE A 76 -8.33 -14.15 21.92
CA ILE A 76 -7.84 -14.52 23.24
C ILE A 76 -8.59 -15.77 23.67
N VAL A 77 -7.84 -16.81 24.02
CA VAL A 77 -8.36 -18.06 24.59
C VAL A 77 -7.77 -18.26 25.98
N THR A 78 -8.52 -18.92 26.85
CA THR A 78 -8.05 -19.31 28.18
C THR A 78 -7.92 -20.82 28.25
N GLU A 79 -6.77 -21.31 28.67
CA GLU A 79 -6.53 -22.73 28.90
C GLU A 79 -5.84 -22.92 30.24
N LYS A 80 -6.47 -23.67 31.16
CA LYS A 80 -5.93 -23.96 32.51
C LYS A 80 -5.53 -22.71 33.31
N GLY A 81 -6.25 -21.59 33.12
CA GLY A 81 -5.98 -20.32 33.78
C GLY A 81 -4.92 -19.44 33.09
N GLN A 82 -4.23 -19.95 32.07
CA GLN A 82 -3.29 -19.19 31.25
C GLN A 82 -4.01 -18.60 30.03
N LEU A 83 -3.74 -17.32 29.75
CA LEU A 83 -4.20 -16.65 28.54
C LEU A 83 -3.27 -16.93 27.37
N PHE A 84 -3.86 -17.17 26.21
CA PHE A 84 -3.14 -17.29 24.95
C PHE A 84 -3.75 -16.38 23.90
N LEU A 85 -2.89 -15.77 23.09
CA LEU A 85 -3.28 -15.28 21.78
C LEU A 85 -3.32 -16.49 20.84
N GLU A 86 -4.47 -16.75 20.24
CA GLU A 86 -4.61 -17.71 19.14
C GLU A 86 -4.77 -16.97 17.82
N LEU A 87 -3.86 -17.23 16.89
CA LEU A 87 -4.04 -16.87 15.49
C LEU A 87 -4.75 -18.02 14.77
N TYR A 88 -5.82 -17.71 14.05
CA TYR A 88 -6.68 -18.67 13.39
C TYR A 88 -7.21 -18.13 12.05
N GLN A 89 -7.98 -18.96 11.33
CA GLN A 89 -8.22 -18.88 9.88
C GLN A 89 -6.98 -19.22 9.03
N PRO A 90 -7.17 -19.77 7.82
CA PRO A 90 -6.06 -19.92 6.90
C PRO A 90 -5.51 -18.53 6.57
N PHE A 91 -4.21 -18.33 6.75
CA PHE A 91 -3.49 -17.18 6.25
C PHE A 91 -2.17 -17.67 5.68
N THR A 92 -1.54 -16.85 4.87
CA THR A 92 -0.22 -17.18 4.32
C THR A 92 0.62 -15.93 4.30
N MET A 93 1.69 -15.98 5.08
CA MET A 93 2.74 -14.96 5.01
C MET A 93 3.69 -15.28 3.85
N PRO A 94 4.21 -14.26 3.14
CA PRO A 94 5.18 -14.48 2.08
C PRO A 94 6.40 -15.24 2.62
N SER A 95 6.84 -16.30 1.93
CA SER A 95 7.93 -17.17 2.41
C SER A 95 9.30 -16.50 2.49
N GLN A 96 9.46 -15.35 1.83
CA GLN A 96 10.69 -14.56 1.77
C GLN A 96 10.79 -13.47 2.83
N THR A 97 9.84 -13.38 3.77
CA THR A 97 9.92 -12.43 4.87
C THR A 97 10.76 -13.01 6.00
N PRO A 98 11.87 -12.36 6.39
CA PRO A 98 12.64 -12.76 7.56
C PRO A 98 11.83 -12.53 8.85
N SER A 99 12.34 -13.01 9.98
CA SER A 99 11.68 -13.13 11.29
C SER A 99 10.47 -12.21 11.49
N LEU A 100 9.27 -12.79 11.56
CA LEU A 100 8.04 -12.05 11.84
C LEU A 100 7.78 -12.09 13.35
N MET A 101 7.45 -10.95 13.95
CA MET A 101 7.12 -10.84 15.38
C MET A 101 5.64 -10.55 15.57
N LEU A 102 5.07 -11.12 16.63
CA LEU A 102 3.72 -10.82 17.10
C LEU A 102 3.74 -9.78 18.21
N ILE A 103 2.95 -8.75 18.03
CA ILE A 103 2.94 -7.58 18.92
C ILE A 103 1.50 -7.23 19.28
N LEU A 104 1.17 -7.23 20.57
CA LEU A 104 -0.09 -6.69 21.05
C LEU A 104 -0.03 -5.16 21.07
N ASP A 105 -1.06 -4.52 20.50
CA ASP A 105 -1.18 -3.07 20.46
C ASP A 105 -2.52 -2.61 21.08
N ARG A 106 -2.48 -1.46 21.75
CA ARG A 106 -3.64 -0.77 22.33
C ARG A 106 -4.49 -0.06 21.27
N ALA A 107 -3.98 0.12 20.07
CA ALA A 107 -4.71 0.61 18.92
C ALA A 107 -5.50 -0.54 18.27
N ALA A 108 -6.74 -0.26 17.85
CA ALA A 108 -7.53 -1.23 17.09
C ALA A 108 -7.04 -1.43 15.65
N VAL A 109 -6.26 -0.46 15.14
CA VAL A 109 -5.65 -0.46 13.81
C VAL A 109 -4.25 0.16 13.90
N PRO A 110 -3.29 -0.26 13.05
CA PRO A 110 -1.98 0.39 12.94
C PRO A 110 -2.09 1.89 12.73
N ARG A 111 -1.27 2.65 13.47
CA ARG A 111 -1.19 4.12 13.37
C ARG A 111 -0.10 4.61 12.43
N GLY A 112 0.75 3.70 11.96
CA GLY A 112 1.90 3.97 11.11
C GLY A 112 2.41 2.67 10.48
N GLU A 113 3.61 2.73 9.92
CA GLU A 113 4.24 1.62 9.20
C GLU A 113 4.92 0.61 10.13
N HIS A 114 5.28 1.04 11.33
CA HIS A 114 5.92 0.23 12.37
C HIS A 114 5.17 0.34 13.71
N PRO A 115 5.24 -0.67 14.58
CA PRO A 115 4.56 -0.69 15.87
C PRO A 115 5.21 0.29 16.87
N PRO A 116 4.44 0.88 17.80
CA PRO A 116 4.97 1.68 18.89
C PRO A 116 5.52 0.77 20.00
N LEU A 117 6.74 0.24 19.82
CA LEU A 117 7.33 -0.81 20.67
C LEU A 117 7.34 -0.47 22.17
N ASP A 118 7.54 0.79 22.55
CA ASP A 118 7.55 1.23 23.96
C ASP A 118 6.20 1.04 24.68
N ASP A 119 5.11 1.04 23.92
CA ASP A 119 3.72 0.91 24.43
C ASP A 119 3.08 -0.45 24.09
N SER A 120 3.86 -1.35 23.50
CA SER A 120 3.37 -2.63 22.97
C SER A 120 3.95 -3.81 23.73
N VAL A 121 3.35 -4.99 23.55
CA VAL A 121 3.88 -6.24 24.12
C VAL A 121 4.29 -7.18 22.99
N VAL A 122 5.57 -7.52 22.94
CA VAL A 122 6.11 -8.52 22.02
C VAL A 122 5.85 -9.91 22.59
N LEU A 123 5.07 -10.71 21.87
CA LEU A 123 4.74 -12.09 22.27
C LEU A 123 5.76 -13.12 21.76
N GLY A 124 6.54 -12.75 20.74
CA GLY A 124 7.59 -13.59 20.17
C GLY A 124 7.51 -13.70 18.65
N GLU A 125 8.36 -14.57 18.11
CA GLU A 125 8.41 -14.85 16.68
C GLU A 125 7.21 -15.69 16.23
N LEU A 126 6.75 -15.44 15.01
CA LEU A 126 5.72 -16.22 14.35
C LEU A 126 6.23 -17.66 14.12
N HIS A 127 5.61 -18.65 14.76
CA HIS A 127 6.06 -20.05 14.67
C HIS A 127 5.95 -20.63 13.25
N ALA A 128 4.91 -20.24 12.50
CA ALA A 128 4.69 -20.68 11.13
C ALA A 128 4.03 -19.58 10.28
N SER A 129 4.33 -19.59 8.98
CA SER A 129 3.75 -18.66 8.00
C SER A 129 2.29 -18.95 7.66
N ALA A 130 1.74 -20.08 8.13
CA ALA A 130 0.37 -20.50 7.92
C ALA A 130 -0.11 -21.42 9.05
N GLY A 131 -1.43 -21.55 9.16
CA GLY A 131 -2.08 -22.46 10.11
C GLY A 131 -2.35 -21.83 11.48
N MET A 132 -3.05 -22.60 12.32
CA MET A 132 -3.42 -22.16 13.66
C MET A 132 -2.21 -22.27 14.60
N GLN A 133 -2.02 -21.25 15.42
CA GLN A 133 -0.89 -21.18 16.36
C GLN A 133 -1.24 -20.33 17.58
N ARG A 134 -0.64 -20.67 18.72
CA ARG A 134 -0.90 -20.05 20.02
C ARG A 134 0.36 -19.49 20.65
N TYR A 135 0.19 -18.36 21.32
CA TYR A 135 1.25 -17.62 22.00
C TYR A 135 0.82 -17.33 23.44
N PRO A 136 1.59 -17.76 24.44
CA PRO A 136 1.27 -17.45 25.82
C PRO A 136 1.35 -15.95 26.04
N ILE A 137 0.33 -15.39 26.70
CA ILE A 137 0.33 -13.99 27.12
C ILE A 137 0.87 -13.94 28.55
N PRO A 138 1.94 -13.20 28.84
CA PRO A 138 2.48 -13.11 30.19
C PRO A 138 1.41 -12.67 31.20
N GLU A 139 1.40 -13.27 32.40
CA GLU A 139 0.39 -12.98 33.44
C GLU A 139 0.39 -11.50 33.88
N SER A 140 1.51 -10.80 33.73
CA SER A 140 1.63 -9.38 34.03
C SER A 140 0.92 -8.46 33.02
N VAL A 141 0.45 -9.00 31.89
CA VAL A 141 -0.19 -8.22 30.81
C VAL A 141 -1.69 -8.14 31.06
N GLU A 142 -2.21 -6.93 31.26
CA GLU A 142 -3.64 -6.69 31.33
C GLU A 142 -4.26 -6.71 29.91
N ILE A 143 -4.65 -7.89 29.44
CA ILE A 143 -5.08 -8.11 28.04
C ILE A 143 -6.23 -7.20 27.59
N ARG A 144 -7.06 -6.71 28.52
CA ARG A 144 -8.18 -5.80 28.23
C ARG A 144 -7.74 -4.42 27.71
N GLN A 145 -6.48 -4.04 27.92
CA GLN A 145 -5.93 -2.80 27.39
C GLN A 145 -5.57 -2.88 25.90
N TYR A 146 -5.50 -4.08 25.32
CA TYR A 146 -5.04 -4.32 23.96
C TYR A 146 -6.24 -4.59 23.04
N LEU A 147 -6.19 -4.02 21.83
CA LEU A 147 -7.30 -4.04 20.88
C LEU A 147 -6.96 -4.79 19.59
N SER A 148 -5.67 -4.97 19.28
CA SER A 148 -5.23 -5.72 18.10
C SER A 148 -3.92 -6.46 18.37
N VAL A 149 -3.60 -7.38 17.48
CA VAL A 149 -2.25 -7.91 17.31
C VAL A 149 -1.72 -7.53 15.93
N MET A 150 -0.46 -7.13 15.87
CA MET A 150 0.28 -6.83 14.66
C MET A 150 1.30 -7.92 14.38
N ILE A 151 1.58 -8.12 13.10
CA ILE A 151 2.64 -8.97 12.58
C ILE A 151 3.66 -8.05 11.94
N TRP A 152 4.79 -7.88 12.60
CA TRP A 152 5.84 -6.94 12.22
C TRP A 152 7.09 -7.68 11.77
N CYS A 153 7.72 -7.20 10.70
CA CYS A 153 9.02 -7.66 10.27
C CYS A 153 10.08 -6.63 10.71
N PRO A 154 10.94 -6.94 11.69
CA PRO A 154 11.95 -6.01 12.17
C PRO A 154 12.95 -5.57 11.10
N ASP A 155 13.33 -6.49 10.20
CA ASP A 155 14.34 -6.22 9.16
C ASP A 155 13.85 -5.22 8.11
N LEU A 156 12.53 -5.18 7.89
CA LEU A 156 11.88 -4.26 6.96
C LEU A 156 11.29 -3.04 7.66
N ASP A 157 11.33 -3.03 8.99
CA ASP A 157 10.61 -2.09 9.85
C ASP A 157 9.15 -1.86 9.41
N ALA A 158 8.46 -2.95 9.06
CA ALA A 158 7.16 -2.89 8.40
C ALA A 158 6.13 -3.83 9.02
N ILE A 159 4.93 -3.30 9.28
CA ILE A 159 3.75 -4.07 9.64
C ILE A 159 3.25 -4.81 8.41
N MET A 160 3.34 -6.14 8.45
CA MET A 160 2.96 -7.04 7.37
C MET A 160 1.49 -7.47 7.46
N GLY A 161 0.90 -7.34 8.64
CA GLY A 161 -0.51 -7.63 8.87
C GLY A 161 -0.93 -7.24 10.28
N TYR A 162 -2.23 -7.17 10.51
CA TYR A 162 -2.79 -7.02 11.86
C TYR A 162 -4.16 -7.69 11.93
N ALA A 163 -4.60 -7.99 13.15
CA ALA A 163 -5.90 -8.57 13.41
C ALA A 163 -6.50 -7.92 14.67
N PRO A 164 -7.74 -7.42 14.63
CA PRO A 164 -8.47 -7.04 15.84
C PRO A 164 -8.59 -8.22 16.80
N LEU A 165 -8.43 -7.97 18.10
CA LEU A 165 -8.59 -9.00 19.11
C LEU A 165 -10.07 -9.24 19.39
N THR A 166 -10.44 -10.51 19.38
CA THR A 166 -11.71 -10.98 19.92
C THR A 166 -11.46 -11.86 21.14
N PHE A 167 -12.50 -12.15 21.92
CA PHE A 167 -12.41 -13.10 23.03
C PHE A 167 -13.24 -14.32 22.65
N ALA A 168 -12.64 -15.51 22.78
CA ALA A 168 -13.42 -16.73 22.67
C ALA A 168 -14.43 -16.77 23.82
N VAL A 169 -15.69 -16.96 23.48
CA VAL A 169 -16.80 -17.12 24.44
C VAL A 169 -16.88 -18.58 24.86
#